data_AF-A0A0D3KXI8-F1
#
_entry.id   AF-A0A0D3KXI8-F1
#
_cell.length_a   1.000
_cell.length_b   1.000
_cell.length_c   1.000
_cell.angle_alpha   90.00
_cell.angle_beta   90.00
_cell.angle_gamma   90.00
#
_symmetry.space_group_name_H-M   'P 1'
#
loop_
_entity.id
_entity.type
_entity.pdbx_description
1 polymer ?
#
loop_
_entity_poly.entity_id
_entity_poly.type
_entity_poly.pdbx_seq_one_letter_code
_entity_poly.pdbx_strand_id
1 'polypeptide(L)' 'SQGAVWLRIGKGEMPGERVRLKKPLAIMSKVRPDGDVPSPGGSPPACEYHAVGVVREKLVFNTRPTPI' A
#
# COMPACT_ATOMS: atom_id res chain seq x y z
N SER A 1 8.65 -17.25 9.21
CA SER A 1 8.88 -16.83 10.60
C SER A 1 8.23 -15.47 10.80
N GLN A 2 7.51 -15.24 11.91
CA GLN A 2 7.15 -13.88 12.32
C GLN A 2 8.41 -13.22 12.84
N GLY A 3 9.01 -12.33 12.04
CA GLY A 3 10.19 -11.58 12.45
C GLY A 3 9.76 -10.38 13.29
N ALA A 4 10.32 -10.24 14.50
CA ALA A 4 10.20 -9.01 15.26
C ALA A 4 10.83 -7.85 14.46
N VAL A 5 10.15 -6.72 14.41
CA VAL A 5 10.62 -5.51 13.72
C VAL A 5 10.41 -4.29 14.62
N TRP A 6 11.20 -3.25 14.41
CA TRP A 6 11.05 -1.97 15.09
C TRP A 6 10.79 -0.87 14.07
N LEU A 7 9.84 0.01 14.36
CA LEU A 7 9.54 1.20 13.56
C LEU A 7 9.93 2.44 14.35
N ARG A 8 10.79 3.25 13.75
CA ARG A 8 11.19 4.56 14.28
C ARG A 8 10.55 5.66 13.44
N ILE A 9 9.81 6.57 14.08
CA ILE A 9 9.24 7.76 13.44
C ILE A 9 9.60 8.97 14.31
N GLY A 10 10.43 9.87 13.78
CA GLY A 10 10.95 10.99 14.56
C GLY A 10 11.68 10.53 15.82
N LYS A 11 11.23 11.01 17.00
CA LYS A 11 11.75 10.66 18.33
C LYS A 11 10.95 9.54 19.02
N GLY A 12 10.09 8.85 18.29
CA GLY A 12 9.32 7.72 18.81
C GLY A 12 9.75 6.41 18.17
N GLU A 13 9.67 5.33 18.94
CA GLU A 13 9.84 3.96 18.46
C GLU A 13 8.66 3.08 18.85
N MET A 14 8.39 2.03 18.07
CA MET A 14 7.40 1.03 18.43
C MET A 14 7.82 -0.36 17.95
N PRO A 15 7.61 -1.40 18.76
CA PRO A 15 7.77 -2.77 18.32
C PRO A 15 6.64 -3.15 17.36
N GLY A 16 6.94 -4.05 16.44
CA GLY A 16 5.99 -4.64 15.53
C GLY A 16 6.40 -6.02 15.10
N GLU A 17 5.61 -6.59 14.20
CA GLU A 17 5.82 -7.93 13.67
C GLU A 17 5.64 -7.97 12.16
N ARG A 18 6.42 -8.83 11.50
CA ARG A 18 6.18 -9.23 10.11
C ARG A 18 5.18 -10.37 10.06
N VAL A 19 4.05 -10.14 9.40
CA VAL A 19 2.93 -11.10 9.31
C VAL A 19 2.68 -11.47 7.86
N ARG A 20 2.62 -12.77 7.57
CA ARG A 20 2.23 -13.27 6.26
C ARG A 20 0.71 -13.15 6.07
N LEU A 21 0.30 -12.63 4.92
CA LEU A 21 -1.11 -12.52 4.57
C LEU A 21 -1.67 -13.90 4.23
N LYS A 22 -2.84 -14.24 4.81
CA LYS A 22 -3.58 -15.48 4.46
C LYS A 22 -4.00 -15.49 2.99
N LYS A 23 -4.32 -14.31 2.45
CA LYS A 23 -4.63 -14.08 1.04
C LYS A 23 -3.73 -12.94 0.52
N PRO A 24 -2.84 -13.19 -0.44
CA PRO A 24 -2.03 -12.14 -1.05
C PRO A 24 -2.89 -11.06 -1.72
N LEU A 25 -2.41 -9.82 -1.74
CA LEU A 25 -3.10 -8.69 -2.38
C LEU A 25 -2.35 -8.29 -3.65
N ALA A 26 -3.05 -8.17 -4.77
CA ALA A 26 -2.50 -7.59 -5.98
C ALA A 26 -2.55 -6.06 -5.89
N ILE A 27 -1.46 -5.41 -6.28
CA ILE A 27 -1.41 -3.95 -6.44
C ILE A 27 -1.66 -3.66 -7.92
N MET A 28 -2.68 -2.84 -8.19
CA MET A 28 -3.07 -2.42 -9.54
C MET A 28 -2.89 -0.91 -9.65
N SER A 29 -2.18 -0.45 -10.68
CA SER A 29 -2.08 0.97 -11.01
C SER A 29 -3.11 1.31 -12.08
N LYS A 30 -3.95 2.32 -11.84
CA LYS A 30 -4.88 2.80 -12.87
C LYS A 30 -4.11 3.59 -13.91
N VAL A 31 -4.23 3.22 -15.18
CA VAL A 31 -3.71 4.01 -16.28
C VAL A 31 -4.59 5.25 -16.39
N ARG A 32 -4.00 6.42 -16.16
CA ARG A 32 -4.63 7.70 -16.49
C ARG A 32 -4.05 8.13 -17.83
N PRO A 33 -4.86 8.31 -18.88
CA PRO A 33 -4.38 8.96 -20.09
C PRO A 33 -3.91 10.37 -19.72
N ASP A 34 -2.76 10.80 -20.26
CA ASP A 34 -2.33 12.19 -20.12
C ASP A 34 -3.38 13.10 -20.78
N GLY A 35 -3.95 14.04 -20.02
CA GLY A 35 -4.86 15.06 -20.56
C GLY A 35 -6.36 14.83 -20.38
N ASP A 36 -6.81 14.12 -19.34
CA ASP A 36 -8.24 13.98 -18.97
C ASP A 36 -8.87 15.34 -18.54
N VAL A 37 -9.11 16.22 -19.51
CA VAL A 37 -10.20 17.20 -19.44
C VAL A 37 -11.40 16.50 -20.06
N PRO A 38 -12.47 16.21 -19.28
CA PRO A 38 -13.65 15.57 -19.84
C PRO A 38 -14.28 16.49 -20.89
N SER A 39 -14.17 16.14 -22.18
CA SER A 39 -14.96 16.79 -23.24
C SER A 39 -16.44 16.43 -23.04
N PRO A 40 -17.35 17.42 -22.94
CA PRO A 40 -18.77 17.14 -22.83
C PRO A 40 -19.25 16.49 -24.13
N GLY A 41 -19.63 15.20 -24.05
CA GLY A 41 -20.10 14.39 -25.18
C GLY A 41 -19.19 13.23 -25.60
N GLY A 42 -18.01 13.07 -24.98
CA GLY A 42 -17.11 11.93 -25.24
C GLY A 42 -17.52 10.66 -24.47
N SER A 43 -17.30 9.49 -25.08
CA SER A 43 -17.42 8.20 -24.40
C SER A 43 -16.47 8.12 -23.18
N PRO A 44 -16.85 7.44 -22.10
CA PRO A 44 -16.04 7.38 -20.88
C PRO A 44 -14.64 6.84 -21.18
N PRO A 45 -13.58 7.39 -20.56
CA PRO A 45 -12.22 6.94 -20.80
C PRO A 45 -12.08 5.45 -20.48
N ALA A 46 -11.30 4.74 -21.30
CA ALA A 46 -11.05 3.32 -21.12
C ALA A 46 -10.50 3.06 -19.71
N CYS A 47 -11.17 2.17 -18.97
CA CYS A 47 -10.81 1.87 -17.59
C CYS A 47 -9.72 0.78 -17.58
N GLU A 48 -8.47 1.18 -17.75
CA GLU A 48 -7.32 0.28 -17.79
C GLU A 48 -6.53 0.28 -16.48
N TYR A 49 -6.06 -0.90 -16.08
CA TYR A 49 -5.22 -1.08 -14.89
C TYR A 49 -4.04 -1.99 -15.21
N HIS A 50 -2.86 -1.64 -14.70
CA HIS A 50 -1.65 -2.45 -14.79
C HIS A 50 -1.35 -3.12 -13.46
N ALA A 51 -1.06 -4.42 -13.48
CA ALA A 51 -0.58 -5.13 -12.30
C ALA A 51 0.87 -4.72 -12.01
N VAL A 52 1.12 -4.11 -10.84
CA VAL A 52 2.45 -3.59 -10.47
C VAL A 52 3.14 -4.42 -9.40
N GLY A 53 2.42 -5.29 -8.69
CA GLY A 53 3.03 -6.17 -7.70
C GLY A 53 2.03 -6.98 -6.89
N VAL A 54 2.56 -7.82 -5.99
CA VAL A 54 1.77 -8.63 -5.06
C VAL A 54 2.33 -8.49 -3.65
N VAL A 55 1.48 -8.07 -2.71
CA VAL A 55 1.80 -8.04 -1.29
C VAL A 55 1.49 -9.41 -0.69
N ARG A 56 2.51 -10.06 -0.13
CA ARG A 56 2.39 -11.37 0.55
C ARG A 56 2.56 -11.29 2.05
N GLU A 57 3.22 -10.24 2.53
CA GLU A 57 3.52 -10.00 3.94
C GLU A 57 3.30 -8.54 4.27
N LYS A 58 2.95 -8.24 5.52
CA LYS A 58 2.82 -6.88 6.03
C LYS A 58 3.59 -6.72 7.33
N LEU A 59 4.01 -5.50 7.63
CA LEU A 59 4.47 -5.13 8.96
C LEU A 59 3.28 -4.60 9.75
N VAL A 60 3.11 -5.05 10.98
CA VAL A 60 2.01 -4.64 11.87
C VAL A 60 2.58 -4.02 13.13
N PHE A 61 2.10 -2.82 13.45
CA PHE A 61 2.46 -2.08 14.66
C PHE A 61 1.16 -1.70 15.37
N ASN A 62 0.83 -2.42 16.44
CA ASN A 62 -0.44 -2.27 17.17
C ASN A 62 -0.25 -1.62 18.56
N THR A 63 0.96 -1.18 18.89
CA THR A 63 1.31 -0.59 20.18
C THR A 63 1.54 0.91 20.06
N ARG A 64 1.28 1.66 21.13
CA ARG A 64 1.60 3.09 21.22
C ARG A 64 3.12 3.29 21.12
N PRO A 65 3.62 4.28 20.35
CA PRO A 65 5.05 4.58 20.33
C PRO A 65 5.57 5.07 21.67
N THR A 66 6.77 4.63 22.02
CA THR A 66 7.54 5.09 23.19
C THR A 66 8.55 6.15 22.77
N PRO A 67 8.83 7.16 23.61
CA PRO A 67 9.96 8.04 23.40
C PRO A 67 11.28 7.26 23.38
N ILE A 68 12.24 7.76 22.61
CA ILE A 68 13.64 7.27 22.56
C ILE A 68 14.48 8.09 23.54
#